data_AF-A0A5C9BUA6-F1
#
_entry.id   AF-A0A5C9BUA6-F1
#
_cell.length_a   1.000
_cell.length_b   1.000
_cell.length_c   1.000
_cell.angle_alpha   90.00
_cell.angle_beta   90.00
_cell.angle_gamma   90.00
#
_symmetry.space_group_name_H-M   'P 1'
#
loop_
_entity.id
_entity.type
_entity.pdbx_description
1 polymer ?
#
loop_
_entity_poly.entity_id
_entity_poly.type
_entity_poly.pdbx_seq_one_letter_code
_entity_poly.pdbx_strand_id
1 'polypeptide(L)'
;MKLPLLPVIFASLTALFWGMYGPAIGFARTAEGNNPFKPYLMIGVAYLIWAILGGAAGMVYTKVPFTFSGAGVTWGFIGGTLGAFGALTLTLAMFSFEGKPKPELVMPIVFGGAVTVNAITNLVLAARQGSTHETSPWLWVGMAGVAVSIVVVATFTPHVPPTMKPKAPVSPVAPAETPESKN
;
A
#
# COMPACT_ATOMS: atom_id res chain seq x y z
N MET A 1 16.03 -3.87 -26.26
CA MET A 1 15.87 -4.57 -24.96
C MET A 1 14.74 -5.59 -25.10
N LYS A 2 15.00 -6.89 -24.92
CA LYS A 2 13.90 -7.88 -24.84
C LYS A 2 13.39 -7.86 -23.40
N LEU A 3 12.15 -7.40 -23.18
CA LEU A 3 11.56 -7.44 -21.85
C LEU A 3 11.28 -8.90 -21.47
N PRO A 4 11.67 -9.35 -20.27
CA PRO A 4 11.32 -10.68 -19.82
C PRO A 4 9.81 -10.73 -19.53
N LEU A 5 9.08 -11.56 -20.28
CA LEU A 5 7.62 -11.61 -20.27
C LEU A 5 7.04 -11.89 -18.88
N LEU A 6 7.63 -12.82 -18.14
CA LEU A 6 7.13 -13.25 -16.83
C LEU A 6 7.22 -12.15 -15.75
N PRO A 7 8.35 -11.45 -15.56
CA PRO A 7 8.42 -10.26 -14.71
C PRO A 7 7.43 -9.16 -15.09
N VAL A 8 7.19 -8.92 -16.38
CA VAL A 8 6.20 -7.93 -16.82
C VAL A 8 4.80 -8.34 -16.39
N ILE A 9 4.44 -9.62 -16.55
CA ILE A 9 3.15 -10.15 -16.08
C ILE A 9 2.99 -9.94 -14.57
N PHE A 10 4.00 -10.30 -13.76
CA PHE A 10 3.92 -10.10 -12.31
C PHE A 10 3.91 -8.62 -11.90
N ALA A 11 4.60 -7.75 -12.64
CA ALA A 11 4.53 -6.30 -12.42
C ALA A 11 3.13 -5.76 -12.75
N SER A 12 2.51 -6.21 -13.85
CA SER A 12 1.13 -5.86 -14.19
C SER A 12 0.12 -6.39 -13.17
N LEU A 13 0.32 -7.60 -12.65
CA LEU A 13 -0.50 -8.15 -11.57
C LEU A 13 -0.35 -7.32 -10.28
N THR A 14 0.88 -6.88 -9.97
CA THR A 14 1.13 -5.95 -8.85
C THR A 14 0.33 -4.67 -9.03
N ALA A 15 0.37 -4.07 -10.23
CA ALA A 15 -0.41 -2.87 -10.54
C ALA A 15 -1.92 -3.12 -10.45
N LEU A 16 -2.40 -4.29 -10.88
CA LEU A 16 -3.80 -4.68 -10.77
C LEU A 16 -4.26 -4.77 -9.29
N PHE A 17 -3.51 -5.47 -8.44
CA PHE A 17 -3.87 -5.62 -7.03
C PHE A 17 -3.82 -4.29 -6.28
N TRP A 18 -2.80 -3.46 -6.52
CA TRP A 18 -2.74 -2.12 -5.94
C TRP A 18 -3.80 -1.17 -6.50
N GLY A 19 -4.19 -1.31 -7.76
CA GLY A 19 -5.31 -0.55 -8.34
C GLY A 19 -6.64 -0.90 -7.68
N MET A 20 -6.91 -2.20 -7.47
CA MET A 20 -8.14 -2.68 -6.82
C MET A 20 -8.17 -2.44 -5.30
N TYR A 21 -7.00 -2.25 -4.68
CA TYR A 21 -6.88 -1.97 -3.26
C TYR A 21 -7.64 -0.70 -2.84
N GLY A 22 -7.56 0.39 -3.62
CA GLY A 22 -8.22 1.67 -3.28
C GLY A 22 -9.74 1.51 -3.06
N PRO A 23 -10.49 0.98 -4.04
CA PRO A 23 -11.91 0.67 -3.87
C PRO A 23 -12.21 -0.30 -2.72
N ALA A 24 -11.41 -1.37 -2.55
CA ALA A 24 -11.61 -2.34 -1.49
C ALA A 24 -11.51 -1.71 -0.08
N ILE A 25 -10.53 -0.83 0.13
CA ILE A 25 -10.40 -0.08 1.38
C ILE A 25 -11.50 0.96 1.52
N GLY A 26 -11.94 1.59 0.42
CA GLY A 26 -13.13 2.44 0.42
C GLY A 26 -14.36 1.71 0.99
N PHE A 27 -14.65 0.50 0.50
CA PHE A 27 -15.74 -0.32 1.02
C PHE A 27 -15.56 -0.69 2.50
N ALA A 28 -14.37 -1.15 2.90
CA ALA A 28 -14.09 -1.50 4.28
C ALA A 28 -14.28 -0.30 5.24
N ARG A 29 -13.87 0.90 4.82
CA ARG A 29 -14.07 2.13 5.60
C ARG A 29 -15.53 2.49 5.74
N THR A 30 -16.31 2.43 4.66
CA THR A 30 -17.75 2.70 4.74
C THR A 30 -18.46 1.72 5.66
N ALA A 31 -18.09 0.43 5.62
CA ALA A 31 -18.62 -0.59 6.53
C ALA A 31 -18.27 -0.31 8.00
N GLU A 32 -17.10 0.27 8.27
CA GLU A 32 -16.60 0.58 9.62
C GLU A 32 -16.92 2.01 10.08
N GLY A 33 -18.00 2.62 9.57
CA GLY A 33 -18.43 3.95 9.99
C GLY A 33 -17.40 5.05 9.68
N ASN A 34 -16.65 4.88 8.59
CA ASN A 34 -15.52 5.72 8.16
C ASN A 34 -14.29 5.70 9.09
N ASN A 35 -14.21 4.78 10.05
CA ASN A 35 -12.99 4.58 10.83
C ASN A 35 -11.85 4.03 9.94
N PRO A 36 -10.71 4.73 9.80
CA PRO A 36 -9.62 4.28 8.93
C PRO A 36 -8.74 3.19 9.57
N PHE A 37 -8.69 3.10 10.89
CA PHE A 37 -7.75 2.23 11.60
C PHE A 37 -8.21 0.77 11.65
N LYS A 38 -9.53 0.52 11.64
CA LYS A 38 -10.04 -0.85 11.59
C LYS A 38 -9.67 -1.56 10.27
N PRO A 39 -9.90 -0.98 9.08
CA PRO A 39 -9.33 -1.51 7.84
C PRO A 39 -7.80 -1.58 7.85
N TYR A 40 -7.11 -0.58 8.39
CA TYR A 40 -5.65 -0.59 8.50
C TYR A 40 -5.10 -1.76 9.31
N LEU A 41 -5.74 -2.11 10.42
CA LEU A 41 -5.39 -3.29 11.20
C LEU A 41 -5.52 -4.58 10.37
N MET A 42 -6.60 -4.70 9.58
CA MET A 42 -6.81 -5.84 8.69
C MET A 42 -5.77 -5.90 7.55
N ILE A 43 -5.30 -4.75 7.04
CA ILE A 43 -4.16 -4.70 6.12
C ILE A 43 -2.92 -5.29 6.78
N GLY A 44 -2.63 -4.91 8.03
CA GLY A 44 -1.50 -5.45 8.78
C GLY A 44 -1.57 -6.96 8.97
N VAL A 45 -2.75 -7.49 9.30
CA VAL A 45 -2.99 -8.95 9.39
C VAL A 45 -2.74 -9.63 8.04
N ALA A 46 -3.27 -9.07 6.95
CA ALA A 46 -3.06 -9.61 5.61
C ALA A 46 -1.57 -9.60 5.23
N TYR A 47 -0.83 -8.55 5.57
CA TYR A 47 0.62 -8.47 5.32
C TYR A 47 1.37 -9.55 6.10
N LEU A 48 1.03 -9.78 7.37
CA LEU A 48 1.65 -10.84 8.15
C LEU A 48 1.44 -12.22 7.50
N ILE A 49 0.19 -12.53 7.13
CA ILE A 49 -0.16 -13.82 6.52
C ILE A 49 0.58 -14.00 5.19
N TRP A 50 0.40 -13.07 4.25
CA TRP A 50 0.88 -13.26 2.88
C TRP A 50 2.39 -13.05 2.74
N ALA A 51 3.00 -12.15 3.52
CA ALA A 51 4.45 -11.95 3.47
C ALA A 51 5.20 -13.16 4.06
N ILE A 52 4.73 -13.70 5.20
CA ILE A 52 5.36 -14.87 5.81
C ILE A 52 5.14 -16.10 4.95
N LEU A 53 3.89 -16.40 4.57
CA LEU A 53 3.58 -17.60 3.78
C LEU A 53 4.22 -17.53 2.39
N GLY A 54 4.12 -16.38 1.71
CA GLY A 54 4.70 -16.19 0.38
C GLY A 54 6.22 -16.24 0.40
N GLY A 55 6.87 -15.60 1.38
CA GLY A 55 8.32 -15.65 1.54
C GLY A 55 8.82 -17.07 1.82
N ALA A 56 8.19 -17.77 2.78
CA ALA A 56 8.55 -19.15 3.11
C ALA A 56 8.33 -20.10 1.92
N ALA A 57 7.20 -19.99 1.22
CA ALA A 57 6.93 -20.78 0.01
C ALA A 57 7.95 -20.50 -1.09
N GLY A 58 8.35 -19.25 -1.29
CA GLY A 58 9.41 -18.87 -2.24
C GLY A 58 10.75 -19.50 -1.89
N MET A 59 11.13 -19.54 -0.61
CA MET A 59 12.37 -20.18 -0.16
C MET A 59 12.34 -21.70 -0.38
N VAL A 60 11.22 -22.35 -0.07
CA VAL A 60 11.02 -23.78 -0.35
C VAL A 60 11.10 -24.07 -1.85
N TYR A 61 10.42 -23.26 -2.67
CA TYR A 61 10.42 -23.42 -4.14
C TYR A 61 11.82 -23.26 -4.75
N THR A 62 12.57 -22.28 -4.29
CA THR A 62 13.95 -22.01 -4.74
C THR A 62 15.00 -22.90 -4.09
N LYS A 63 14.59 -23.77 -3.15
CA LYS A 63 15.46 -24.71 -2.42
C LYS A 63 16.59 -24.03 -1.65
N VAL A 64 16.36 -22.82 -1.13
CA VAL A 64 17.33 -22.11 -0.29
C VAL A 64 17.06 -22.37 1.20
N PRO A 65 18.10 -22.52 2.04
CA PRO A 65 17.93 -22.74 3.46
C PRO A 65 17.32 -21.51 4.17
N PHE A 66 16.62 -21.75 5.28
CA PHE A 66 16.10 -20.71 6.19
C PHE A 66 17.21 -20.11 7.07
N THR A 67 18.36 -19.83 6.46
CA THR A 67 19.52 -19.19 7.08
C THR A 67 19.68 -17.80 6.50
N PHE A 68 19.59 -16.79 7.34
CA PHE A 68 19.63 -15.39 6.93
C PHE A 68 20.94 -14.74 7.37
N SER A 69 21.52 -13.91 6.51
CA SER A 69 22.63 -13.04 6.91
C SER A 69 22.11 -11.87 7.75
N GLY A 70 22.94 -11.33 8.64
CA GLY A 70 22.57 -10.15 9.44
C GLY A 70 22.17 -8.96 8.58
N ALA A 71 22.89 -8.73 7.47
CA ALA A 71 22.53 -7.69 6.50
C ALA A 71 21.17 -7.97 5.82
N GLY A 72 20.88 -9.22 5.46
CA GLY A 72 19.61 -9.62 4.86
C GLY A 72 18.43 -9.39 5.81
N VAL A 73 18.58 -9.74 7.09
CA VAL A 73 17.58 -9.46 8.12
C VAL A 73 17.35 -7.97 8.28
N THR A 74 18.42 -7.18 8.45
CA THR A 74 18.32 -5.73 8.67
C THR A 74 17.67 -5.01 7.49
N TRP A 75 18.13 -5.26 6.26
CA TRP A 75 17.56 -4.60 5.08
C TRP A 75 16.16 -5.09 4.74
N GLY A 76 15.88 -6.39 4.96
CA GLY A 76 14.53 -6.92 4.84
C GLY A 76 13.57 -6.26 5.82
N PHE A 77 13.99 -6.09 7.08
CA PHE A 77 13.19 -5.43 8.11
C PHE A 77 12.97 -3.93 7.84
N ILE A 78 14.02 -3.20 7.43
CA ILE A 78 13.91 -1.80 7.01
C ILE A 78 12.93 -1.68 5.84
N GLY A 79 13.06 -2.55 4.82
CA GLY A 79 12.15 -2.57 3.67
C GLY A 79 10.70 -2.81 4.08
N GLY A 80 10.44 -3.80 4.95
CA GLY A 80 9.11 -4.06 5.49
C GLY A 80 8.55 -2.88 6.30
N THR A 81 9.40 -2.22 7.09
CA THR A 81 9.03 -1.04 7.88
C THR A 81 8.64 0.13 6.99
N LEU A 82 9.41 0.42 5.94
CA LEU A 82 9.08 1.46 4.96
C LEU A 82 7.73 1.18 4.27
N GLY A 83 7.45 -0.08 3.94
CA GLY A 83 6.16 -0.50 3.39
C GLY A 83 5.00 -0.31 4.38
N ALA A 84 5.18 -0.67 5.65
CA ALA A 84 4.17 -0.52 6.69
C ALA A 84 3.86 0.97 6.97
N PHE A 85 4.90 1.82 7.09
CA PHE A 85 4.71 3.26 7.22
C PHE A 85 4.06 3.88 5.98
N GLY A 86 4.39 3.41 4.78
CA GLY A 86 3.71 3.83 3.55
C GLY A 86 2.21 3.50 3.56
N ALA A 87 1.83 2.31 4.04
CA ALA A 87 0.41 1.95 4.20
C ALA A 87 -0.29 2.79 5.28
N LEU A 88 0.41 3.12 6.37
CA LEU A 88 -0.12 4.01 7.41
C LEU A 88 -0.36 5.42 6.86
N THR A 89 0.61 6.02 6.19
CA THR A 89 0.48 7.38 5.64
C THR A 89 -0.55 7.45 4.53
N LEU A 90 -0.71 6.40 3.71
CA LEU A 90 -1.82 6.27 2.77
C LEU A 90 -3.16 6.30 3.52
N THR A 91 -3.28 5.49 4.57
CA THR A 91 -4.51 5.43 5.39
C THR A 91 -4.83 6.79 6.02
N LEU A 92 -3.81 7.51 6.50
CA LEU A 92 -3.95 8.87 7.05
C LEU A 92 -4.24 9.92 5.97
N ALA A 93 -3.70 9.79 4.76
CA ALA A 93 -4.04 10.67 3.64
C ALA A 93 -5.52 10.54 3.26
N MET A 94 -6.06 9.33 3.42
CA MET A 94 -7.48 9.09 3.26
C MET A 94 -8.32 9.51 4.48
N PHE A 95 -7.72 9.93 5.59
CA PHE A 95 -8.42 10.31 6.83
C PHE A 95 -8.95 11.76 6.83
N SER A 96 -8.55 12.62 5.86
CA SER A 96 -8.94 14.03 5.71
C SER A 96 -9.51 14.71 6.97
N PHE A 97 -8.67 15.48 7.65
CA PHE A 97 -9.08 16.36 8.77
C PHE A 97 -10.04 17.48 8.35
N GLU A 98 -10.16 17.77 7.05
CA GLU A 98 -11.13 18.68 6.46
C GLU A 98 -11.69 18.08 5.15
N GLY A 99 -13.00 17.83 5.11
CA GLY A 99 -13.72 17.37 3.91
C GLY A 99 -13.75 15.85 3.66
N LYS A 100 -14.44 15.44 2.58
CA LYS A 100 -14.56 14.03 2.19
C LYS A 100 -13.21 13.51 1.66
N PRO A 101 -12.76 12.31 2.07
CA PRO A 101 -11.57 11.67 1.51
C PRO A 101 -11.66 11.61 -0.02
N LYS A 102 -10.57 11.95 -0.70
CA LYS A 102 -10.45 11.80 -2.16
C LYS A 102 -9.42 10.72 -2.49
N PRO A 103 -9.78 9.42 -2.36
CA PRO A 103 -8.91 8.30 -2.74
C PRO A 103 -8.27 8.49 -4.12
N GLU A 104 -8.93 9.24 -4.98
CA GLU A 104 -8.65 9.35 -6.39
C GLU A 104 -7.52 10.34 -6.70
N LEU A 105 -7.31 11.30 -5.80
CA LEU A 105 -6.08 12.10 -5.78
C LEU A 105 -4.93 11.31 -5.16
N VAL A 106 -5.21 10.56 -4.09
CA VAL A 106 -4.19 9.89 -3.30
C VAL A 106 -3.49 8.79 -4.10
N MET A 107 -4.23 7.94 -4.81
CA MET A 107 -3.64 6.77 -5.48
C MET A 107 -2.64 7.15 -6.59
N PRO A 108 -2.95 8.03 -7.56
CA PRO A 108 -1.98 8.47 -8.57
C PRO A 108 -0.75 9.15 -7.96
N ILE A 109 -0.94 9.98 -6.93
CA ILE A 109 0.18 10.67 -6.24
C ILE A 109 1.11 9.64 -5.59
N VAL A 110 0.57 8.64 -4.87
CA VAL A 110 1.38 7.64 -4.18
C VAL A 110 2.17 6.79 -5.18
N PHE A 111 1.52 6.19 -6.18
CA PHE A 111 2.21 5.27 -7.08
C PHE A 111 3.11 6.00 -8.09
N GLY A 112 2.64 7.11 -8.65
CA GLY A 112 3.47 7.92 -9.56
C GLY A 112 4.62 8.58 -8.81
N GLY A 113 4.36 9.14 -7.63
CA GLY A 113 5.39 9.75 -6.78
C GLY A 113 6.44 8.74 -6.32
N ALA A 114 6.06 7.50 -5.98
CA ALA A 114 7.00 6.46 -5.56
C ALA A 114 8.08 6.18 -6.62
N VAL A 115 7.71 6.18 -7.91
CA VAL A 115 8.68 5.99 -9.00
C VAL A 115 9.70 7.13 -9.04
N THR A 116 9.24 8.37 -8.91
CA THR A 116 10.11 9.57 -8.87
C THR A 116 11.02 9.56 -7.64
N VAL A 117 10.48 9.25 -6.46
CA VAL A 117 11.27 9.15 -5.22
C VAL A 117 12.35 8.08 -5.35
N ASN A 118 12.01 6.89 -5.86
CA ASN A 118 12.98 5.83 -6.07
C ASN A 118 14.10 6.25 -7.03
N ALA A 119 13.78 6.95 -8.11
CA ALA A 119 14.77 7.45 -9.05
C ALA A 119 15.71 8.47 -8.40
N ILE A 120 15.19 9.41 -7.60
CA ILE A 120 16.00 10.38 -6.84
C ILE A 120 16.88 9.67 -5.81
N THR A 121 16.32 8.72 -5.06
CA THR A 121 17.09 7.93 -4.08
C THR A 121 18.27 7.24 -4.75
N ASN A 122 18.06 6.60 -5.91
CA ASN A 122 19.13 5.96 -6.66
C ASN A 122 20.16 6.96 -7.20
N LEU A 123 19.73 8.15 -7.63
CA LEU A 123 20.65 9.23 -8.05
C LEU A 123 21.55 9.67 -6.90
N VAL A 124 20.97 9.88 -5.71
CA VAL A 124 21.72 10.25 -4.50
C VAL A 124 22.70 9.16 -4.10
N LEU A 125 22.26 7.90 -4.11
CA LEU A 125 23.13 6.76 -3.79
C LEU A 125 24.28 6.64 -4.79
N ALA A 126 24.01 6.78 -6.09
CA ALA A 126 25.02 6.73 -7.14
C ALA A 126 26.06 7.86 -6.98
N ALA A 127 25.62 9.07 -6.67
CA ALA A 127 26.51 10.20 -6.41
C ALA A 127 27.41 9.95 -5.18
N ARG A 128 26.86 9.40 -4.10
CA ARG A 128 27.62 9.06 -2.89
C ARG A 128 28.63 7.93 -3.09
N GLN A 129 28.38 7.05 -4.06
CA GLN A 129 29.27 5.95 -4.41
C GLN A 129 30.32 6.35 -5.47
N GLY A 130 30.36 7.62 -5.88
CA GLY A 130 31.33 8.12 -6.85
C GLY A 130 31.06 7.66 -8.28
N SER A 131 29.80 7.37 -8.62
CA SER A 131 29.42 6.99 -9.98
C SER A 131 29.81 8.07 -10.99
N THR A 132 30.50 7.65 -12.05
CA THR A 132 30.91 8.51 -13.17
C THR A 132 29.89 8.53 -14.31
N HIS A 133 28.79 7.76 -14.20
CA HIS A 133 27.75 7.75 -15.21
C HIS A 133 27.00 9.09 -15.23
N GLU A 134 27.03 9.76 -16.37
CA GLU A 134 26.23 10.97 -16.59
C GLU A 134 24.74 10.64 -16.48
N THR A 135 24.02 11.46 -15.72
CA THR A 135 22.57 11.32 -15.57
C THR A 135 21.91 11.74 -16.87
N SER A 136 21.26 10.78 -17.55
CA SER A 136 20.56 11.07 -18.80
C SER A 136 19.47 12.13 -18.59
N PRO A 137 19.42 13.19 -19.43
CA PRO A 137 18.36 14.20 -19.36
C PRO A 137 16.94 13.62 -19.48
N TRP A 138 16.79 12.45 -20.13
CA TRP A 138 15.52 11.74 -20.24
C TRP A 138 14.92 11.31 -18.90
N LEU A 139 15.73 11.17 -17.86
CA LEU A 139 15.24 10.90 -16.51
C LEU A 139 14.32 12.02 -16.01
N TRP A 140 14.76 13.27 -16.17
CA TRP A 140 14.00 14.45 -15.76
C TRP A 140 12.72 14.62 -16.59
N VAL A 141 12.81 14.34 -17.90
CA VAL A 141 11.63 14.30 -18.78
C VAL A 141 10.64 13.24 -18.30
N GLY A 142 11.11 12.05 -17.95
CA GLY A 142 10.27 10.98 -17.40
C GLY A 142 9.58 11.39 -16.10
N MET A 143 10.32 12.00 -15.16
CA MET A 143 9.75 12.51 -13.89
C MET A 143 8.69 13.59 -14.11
N ALA A 144 8.96 14.54 -15.01
CA ALA A 144 7.99 15.57 -15.37
C ALA A 144 6.74 14.95 -16.04
N GLY A 145 6.93 13.98 -16.93
CA GLY A 145 5.84 13.24 -17.56
C GLY A 145 4.97 12.48 -16.56
N VAL A 146 5.58 11.86 -15.54
CA VAL A 146 4.84 11.23 -14.43
C VAL A 146 4.03 12.27 -13.67
N ALA A 147 4.61 13.43 -13.33
CA ALA A 147 3.89 14.49 -12.64
C ALA A 147 2.65 14.98 -13.42
N VAL A 148 2.79 15.18 -14.73
CA VAL A 148 1.66 15.52 -15.62
C VAL A 148 0.63 14.40 -15.65
N SER A 149 1.06 13.15 -15.76
CA SER A 149 0.17 11.98 -15.79
C SER A 149 -0.64 11.84 -14.51
N ILE A 150 -0.02 12.09 -13.35
CA ILE A 150 -0.70 12.10 -12.04
C ILE A 150 -1.85 13.10 -12.07
N VAL A 151 -1.61 14.35 -12.51
CA VAL A 151 -2.64 15.40 -12.57
C VAL A 151 -3.77 15.01 -13.52
N VAL A 152 -3.44 14.51 -14.72
CA VAL A 152 -4.44 14.09 -15.72
C VAL A 152 -5.31 12.96 -15.18
N VAL A 153 -4.71 11.89 -14.66
CA VAL A 153 -5.46 10.75 -14.12
C VAL A 153 -6.34 11.18 -12.94
N ALA A 154 -5.79 11.97 -12.02
CA ALA A 154 -6.51 12.44 -10.85
C ALA A 154 -7.68 13.40 -11.20
N THR A 155 -7.59 14.13 -12.31
CA THR A 155 -8.61 15.09 -12.75
C THR A 155 -9.74 14.43 -13.55
N PHE A 156 -9.42 13.44 -14.38
CA PHE A 156 -10.36 12.90 -15.38
C PHE A 156 -10.92 11.51 -15.07
N THR A 157 -10.48 10.85 -14.00
CA THR A 157 -11.05 9.55 -13.62
C THR A 157 -12.51 9.73 -13.14
N PRO A 158 -13.51 9.03 -13.71
CA PRO A 158 -14.89 9.09 -13.22
C PRO A 158 -15.04 8.32 -11.90
N HIS A 159 -15.84 8.84 -10.97
CA HIS A 159 -15.93 8.29 -9.61
C HIS A 159 -17.34 7.90 -9.22
N VAL A 160 -17.49 6.66 -8.76
CA VAL A 160 -18.75 6.13 -8.20
C VAL A 160 -18.57 5.99 -6.69
N PRO A 161 -19.37 6.67 -5.85
CA PRO A 161 -19.29 6.50 -4.41
C PRO A 161 -19.55 5.04 -4.00
N PRO A 162 -18.86 4.50 -2.97
CA PRO A 162 -19.20 3.20 -2.40
C PRO A 162 -20.65 3.21 -1.88
N THR A 163 -21.54 2.40 -2.46
CA THR A 163 -22.98 2.38 -2.13
C THR A 163 -23.36 1.45 -0.98
N MET A 164 -22.38 0.95 -0.22
CA MET A 164 -22.66 0.00 0.85
C MET A 164 -23.23 0.73 2.07
N LYS A 165 -24.54 0.61 2.32
CA LYS A 165 -25.17 1.15 3.53
C LYS A 165 -24.57 0.44 4.76
N PRO A 166 -24.07 1.17 5.78
CA PRO A 166 -23.55 0.54 6.98
C PRO A 166 -24.64 -0.32 7.64
N LYS A 167 -24.35 -1.60 7.86
CA LYS A 167 -25.20 -2.46 8.69
C LYS A 167 -25.03 -1.97 10.14
N ALA A 168 -26.13 -1.61 10.79
CA ALA A 168 -26.10 -1.10 12.16
C ALA A 168 -25.29 -2.05 13.08
N PRO A 169 -24.43 -1.53 13.96
CA PRO A 169 -23.69 -2.36 14.90
C PRO A 169 -24.69 -3.16 15.74
N VAL A 170 -24.53 -4.48 15.77
CA VAL A 170 -25.24 -5.33 16.71
C VAL A 170 -24.74 -4.90 18.10
N SER A 171 -25.58 -4.22 18.86
CA SER A 171 -25.24 -3.81 20.23
C SER A 171 -24.78 -5.04 21.02
N PRO A 172 -23.76 -4.91 21.88
CA PRO A 172 -23.45 -5.97 22.83
C PRO A 172 -24.71 -6.22 23.65
N VAL A 173 -25.21 -7.45 23.62
CA VAL A 173 -26.27 -7.89 24.55
C VAL A 173 -25.72 -7.62 25.95
N ALA A 174 -26.34 -6.67 26.66
CA ALA A 174 -26.03 -6.39 28.05
C ALA A 174 -26.14 -7.71 28.84
N PRO A 175 -25.22 -8.01 29.78
CA PRO A 175 -25.35 -9.19 30.63
C PRO A 175 -26.70 -9.13 31.34
N ALA A 176 -27.51 -10.17 31.19
CA ALA A 176 -28.79 -10.28 31.89
C ALA A 176 -28.53 -10.17 33.39
N GLU A 177 -29.10 -9.16 34.03
CA GLU A 177 -29.16 -9.06 35.49
C GLU A 177 -29.88 -10.31 36.01
N THR A 178 -29.16 -11.13 36.77
CA THR A 178 -29.71 -12.24 37.55
C THR A 178 -30.75 -11.68 38.54
N PRO A 179 -31.98 -12.21 38.59
CA PRO A 179 -32.96 -11.76 39.57
C PRO A 179 -32.48 -12.12 40.98
N GLU A 180 -32.39 -11.10 41.82
CA GLU A 180 -32.14 -11.17 43.24
C GLU A 180 -33.20 -12.06 43.91
N SER A 181 -32.77 -13.20 44.44
CA SER A 181 -33.58 -14.13 45.22
C SER A 181 -33.95 -13.49 46.56
N LYS A 182 -35.17 -12.96 46.68
CA LYS A 182 -35.76 -12.63 47.98
C LYS A 182 -36.11 -13.91 48.74
N ASN A 183 -35.34 -14.21 49.78
CA ASN A 183 -35.77 -15.05 50.91
C ASN A 183 -36.40 -14.17 51.99
#